data_AF-A0A7S2TJP7-F1
#
_entry.id   AF-A0A7S2TJP7-F1
#
_cell.length_a   1.000
_cell.length_b   1.000
_cell.length_c   1.000
_cell.angle_alpha   90.00
_cell.angle_beta   90.00
_cell.angle_gamma   90.00
#
_symmetry.space_group_name_H-M   'P 1'
#
loop_
_entity.id
_entity.type
_entity.pdbx_description
1 polymer ?
#
loop_
_entity_poly.entity_id
_entity_poly.type
_entity_poly.pdbx_seq_one_letter_code
_entity_poly.pdbx_strand_id
1 'polypeptide(L)'
;GPSVEDIIISPQVVVDCVRTKSSHGCFGGNANDVFQYLYDKGMTDDSCKPFVSRVNTCRGEGDCTVCNAEAPFNCSAVPEGRFRRYYAKEHGLVKGEASMMS
;
A
#
# COMPACT_ATOMS: atom_id res chain seq x y z
N GLY A 1 15.00 -18.64 16.39
CA GLY A 1 15.11 -17.23 15.96
C GLY A 1 13.80 -16.82 15.32
N PRO A 2 13.44 -15.53 15.27
CA PRO A 2 12.24 -15.11 14.56
C PRO A 2 12.43 -15.37 13.06
N SER A 3 11.42 -15.93 12.41
CA SER A 3 11.34 -16.00 10.96
C SER A 3 11.36 -14.58 10.40
N VAL A 4 12.32 -14.30 9.51
CA VAL A 4 12.30 -13.08 8.71
C VAL A 4 11.29 -13.34 7.60
N GLU A 5 10.08 -12.81 7.77
CA GLU A 5 9.04 -12.88 6.75
C GLU A 5 9.27 -11.78 5.72
N ASP A 6 9.12 -12.11 4.45
CA ASP A 6 9.11 -11.13 3.37
C ASP A 6 7.91 -10.20 3.51
N ILE A 7 8.16 -8.89 3.44
CA ILE A 7 7.11 -7.88 3.54
C ILE A 7 6.63 -7.56 2.12
N ILE A 8 5.41 -7.98 1.80
CA ILE A 8 4.75 -7.65 0.54
C ILE A 8 3.76 -6.52 0.81
N ILE A 9 4.06 -5.30 0.37
CA ILE A 9 3.18 -4.13 0.54
C ILE A 9 1.98 -4.24 -0.40
N SER A 10 0.78 -3.90 0.11
CA SER A 10 -0.47 -3.96 -0.68
C SER A 10 -0.45 -2.98 -1.86
N PRO A 11 -0.46 -3.48 -3.12
CA PRO A 11 -0.64 -2.63 -4.29
C PRO A 11 -2.06 -2.04 -4.34
N GLN A 12 -3.03 -2.67 -3.67
CA GLN A 12 -4.40 -2.19 -3.65
C GLN A 12 -4.54 -0.89 -2.85
N VAL A 13 -3.74 -0.68 -1.81
CA VAL A 13 -3.67 0.63 -1.13
C VAL A 13 -3.19 1.70 -2.09
N VAL A 14 -2.19 1.43 -2.92
CA VAL A 14 -1.73 2.34 -3.97
C VAL A 14 -2.85 2.67 -4.94
N VAL A 15 -3.47 1.62 -5.50
CA VAL A 15 -4.51 1.76 -6.51
C VAL A 15 -5.72 2.49 -5.98
N ASP A 16 -6.10 2.34 -4.71
CA ASP A 16 -7.30 2.98 -4.17
C ASP A 16 -7.04 4.38 -3.62
N CYS A 17 -5.90 4.60 -2.96
CA CYS A 17 -5.67 5.76 -2.11
C CYS A 17 -4.64 6.77 -2.63
N VAL A 18 -3.70 6.36 -3.49
CA VAL A 18 -2.74 7.31 -4.07
C VAL A 18 -3.44 8.08 -5.19
N ARG A 19 -3.88 9.29 -4.87
CA ARG A 19 -4.61 10.20 -5.76
C ARG A 19 -3.92 11.54 -5.81
N THR A 20 -3.38 11.86 -6.98
CA THR A 20 -2.69 13.12 -7.27
C THR A 20 -3.06 13.56 -8.68
N LYS A 21 -2.47 14.67 -9.16
CA LYS A 21 -2.59 15.05 -10.58
C LYS A 21 -1.95 14.04 -11.55
N SER A 22 -1.03 13.21 -11.07
CA SER A 22 -0.29 12.21 -11.86
C SER A 22 -0.69 10.77 -11.56
N SER A 23 -1.54 10.53 -10.56
CA SER A 23 -1.90 9.18 -10.10
C SER A 23 -3.40 8.98 -10.00
N HIS A 24 -3.92 8.06 -10.83
CA HIS A 24 -5.34 7.84 -11.07
C HIS A 24 -5.74 6.35 -10.94
N GLY A 25 -5.11 5.63 -10.01
CA GLY A 25 -5.39 4.22 -9.76
C GLY A 25 -5.07 3.35 -10.98
N CYS A 26 -6.08 2.64 -11.50
CA CYS A 26 -5.91 1.76 -12.67
C CYS A 26 -5.63 2.50 -13.99
N PHE A 27 -5.72 3.83 -14.03
CA PHE A 27 -5.56 4.63 -15.25
C PHE A 27 -4.18 5.31 -15.35
N GLY A 28 -3.17 4.70 -14.74
CA GLY A 28 -1.81 5.21 -14.70
C GLY A 28 -1.47 5.92 -13.38
N GLY A 29 -0.17 5.95 -13.08
CA GLY A 29 0.33 6.54 -11.84
C GLY A 29 1.82 6.84 -11.89
N ASN A 30 2.28 7.53 -10.85
CA ASN A 30 3.67 7.92 -10.65
C ASN A 30 4.23 7.26 -9.38
N ALA A 31 5.34 6.55 -9.51
CA ALA A 31 6.00 5.87 -8.40
C ALA A 31 6.44 6.83 -7.27
N ASN A 32 6.81 8.07 -7.61
CA ASN A 32 7.18 9.06 -6.60
C ASN A 32 5.99 9.42 -5.69
N ASP A 33 4.77 9.46 -6.23
CA ASP A 33 3.56 9.70 -5.43
C ASP A 33 3.30 8.55 -4.45
N VAL A 34 3.67 7.32 -4.84
CA VAL A 34 3.57 6.13 -3.99
C VAL A 34 4.54 6.22 -2.81
N PHE A 35 5.80 6.58 -3.08
CA PHE A 35 6.80 6.77 -2.03
C PHE A 35 6.47 7.94 -1.09
N GLN A 36 5.95 9.04 -1.64
CA GLN A 36 5.44 10.16 -0.83
C GLN A 36 4.30 9.68 0.10
N TYR A 37 3.34 8.90 -0.41
CA TYR A 37 2.27 8.35 0.41
C TYR A 37 2.80 7.40 1.49
N LEU A 38 3.75 6.53 1.15
CA LEU A 38 4.45 5.66 2.11
C LEU A 38 5.18 6.45 3.20
N TYR A 39 5.73 7.62 2.89
CA TYR A 39 6.39 8.50 3.86
C TYR A 39 5.37 9.20 4.77
N ASP A 40 4.33 9.81 4.18
CA ASP A 40 3.37 10.63 4.94
C ASP A 40 2.37 9.80 5.75
N LYS A 41 1.90 8.70 5.16
CA LYS A 41 0.74 7.93 5.65
C LYS A 41 1.05 6.46 5.91
N GLY A 42 2.08 5.92 5.26
CA GLY A 42 2.40 4.50 5.30
C GLY A 42 1.36 3.62 4.60
N MET A 43 1.67 2.32 4.50
CA MET A 43 0.80 1.31 3.85
C MET A 43 0.82 -0.01 4.61
N THR A 44 -0.25 -0.80 4.45
CA THR A 44 -0.35 -2.16 4.99
C THR A 44 0.27 -3.18 4.04
N ASP A 45 0.53 -4.39 4.53
CA ASP A 45 0.89 -5.51 3.67
C ASP A 45 -0.32 -6.03 2.87
N ASP A 46 -0.05 -6.86 1.87
CA ASP A 46 -1.03 -7.37 0.91
C ASP A 46 -2.12 -8.25 1.56
N SER A 47 -1.84 -8.89 2.71
CA SER A 47 -2.84 -9.69 3.42
C SER A 47 -3.98 -8.84 4.00
N CYS A 48 -3.70 -7.59 4.33
CA CYS A 48 -4.68 -6.63 4.82
C CYS A 48 -5.62 -6.13 3.72
N LYS A 49 -5.12 -6.03 2.48
CA LYS A 49 -5.88 -5.52 1.35
C LYS A 49 -5.36 -6.14 0.04
N PRO A 50 -5.84 -7.33 -0.32
CA PRO A 50 -5.36 -8.03 -1.51
C PRO A 50 -5.65 -7.26 -2.79
N PHE A 51 -4.78 -7.41 -3.78
CA PHE A 51 -4.96 -6.82 -5.11
C PHE A 51 -6.18 -7.41 -5.84
N VAL A 52 -7.03 -6.54 -6.40
CA VAL A 52 -8.28 -6.93 -7.11
C VAL A 52 -8.42 -6.33 -8.51
N SER A 53 -7.35 -5.75 -9.07
CA SER A 53 -7.33 -5.22 -10.44
C SER A 53 -8.42 -4.19 -10.77
N ARG A 54 -8.89 -3.44 -9.76
CA ARG A 54 -9.87 -2.36 -9.93
C ARG A 54 -9.67 -1.30 -8.87
N VAL A 55 -10.19 -0.10 -9.13
CA VAL A 55 -10.28 0.96 -8.14
C VAL A 55 -11.47 0.71 -7.23
N ASN A 56 -11.23 0.59 -5.93
CA ASN A 56 -12.25 0.69 -4.90
C ASN A 56 -12.19 2.05 -4.21
N THR A 57 -13.18 2.35 -3.39
CA THR A 57 -13.15 3.53 -2.52
C THR A 57 -11.98 3.43 -1.55
N CYS A 58 -11.17 4.48 -1.44
CA CYS A 58 -10.24 4.62 -0.32
C CYS A 58 -11.07 4.88 0.95
N ARG A 59 -11.29 3.83 1.73
CA ARG A 59 -11.84 3.90 3.08
C ARG A 59 -10.65 3.86 4.03
N GLY A 60 -10.52 4.91 4.85
CA GLY A 60 -9.35 5.14 5.70
C GLY A 60 -8.02 5.19 4.94
N GLU A 61 -6.96 5.63 5.60
CA GLU A 61 -5.61 5.65 5.01
C GLU A 61 -5.00 4.24 5.10
N GLY A 62 -5.53 3.30 4.31
CA GLY A 62 -5.07 1.91 4.26
C GLY A 62 -5.80 0.98 5.21
N ASP A 63 -7.14 0.96 5.15
CA ASP A 63 -7.96 0.02 5.93
C ASP A 63 -7.54 -1.44 5.67
N CYS A 64 -7.05 -2.08 6.72
CA CYS A 64 -6.88 -3.52 6.78
C CYS A 64 -8.26 -4.16 7.00
N THR A 65 -8.64 -5.12 6.15
CA THR A 65 -9.95 -5.77 6.24
C THR A 65 -9.78 -7.28 6.30
N VAL A 66 -10.53 -7.93 7.18
CA VAL A 66 -10.59 -9.40 7.26
C VAL A 66 -11.99 -9.87 6.90
N CYS A 67 -12.08 -10.85 5.99
CA CYS A 67 -13.33 -11.49 5.62
C CYS A 67 -13.46 -12.83 6.33
N ASN A 68 -14.68 -13.18 6.75
CA ASN A 68 -14.92 -14.50 7.33
C ASN A 68 -14.76 -15.58 6.24
N ALA A 69 -13.98 -16.63 6.50
CA ALA A 69 -13.77 -17.73 5.57
C ALA A 69 -15.08 -18.46 5.20
N GLU A 70 -16.04 -18.53 6.13
CA GLU A 70 -17.35 -19.14 5.93
C GLU A 70 -18.36 -18.20 5.25
N ALA A 71 -18.07 -16.90 5.25
CA ALA A 71 -18.90 -15.87 4.64
C ALA A 71 -18.00 -14.84 3.93
N PRO A 72 -17.46 -15.15 2.74
CA PRO A 72 -16.40 -14.36 2.09
C PRO A 72 -16.84 -12.95 1.66
N PHE A 73 -18.14 -12.66 1.67
CA PHE A 73 -18.69 -11.32 1.42
C PHE A 73 -18.90 -10.51 2.70
N ASN A 74 -18.72 -11.13 3.88
CA ASN A 74 -18.82 -10.48 5.18
C ASN A 74 -17.42 -10.11 5.67
N CYS A 75 -17.01 -8.89 5.36
CA CYS A 75 -15.69 -8.37 5.71
C CYS A 75 -15.80 -7.27 6.75
N SER A 76 -14.90 -7.30 7.74
CA SER A 76 -14.84 -6.35 8.85
C SER A 76 -13.50 -5.63 8.86
N ALA A 77 -13.52 -4.33 9.18
CA ALA A 77 -12.31 -3.56 9.37
C ALA A 77 -11.51 -4.10 10.57
N VAL A 78 -10.21 -4.22 10.40
CA VAL A 78 -9.29 -4.54 11.49
C VAL A 78 -8.98 -3.23 12.23
N PRO A 79 -9.22 -3.16 13.55
CA PRO A 79 -8.83 -2.02 14.38
C PRO A 79 -7.36 -1.66 14.26
N GLU A 80 -7.08 -0.37 14.28
CA GLU A 80 -5.73 0.19 14.37
C GLU A 80 -4.93 -0.46 15.51
N GLY A 81 -3.63 -0.66 15.28
CA GLY A 81 -2.74 -1.35 16.22
C GLY A 81 -2.83 -2.88 16.18
N ARG A 82 -3.79 -3.48 15.47
CA ARG A 82 -3.86 -4.94 15.22
C ARG A 82 -3.27 -5.36 13.86
N PHE A 83 -2.69 -4.42 13.13
CA PHE A 83 -1.96 -4.67 11.90
C PHE A 83 -0.73 -3.77 11.83
N ARG A 84 0.24 -4.13 10.99
CA ARG A 84 1.44 -3.33 10.79
C ARG A 84 1.22 -2.34 9.66
N ARG A 85 1.72 -1.12 9.86
CA ARG A 85 1.79 -0.08 8.84
C ARG A 85 3.26 0.24 8.60
N TYR A 86 3.67 0.14 7.36
CA TYR A 86 5.04 0.31 6.92
C TYR A 86 5.21 1.70 6.33
N TYR A 87 6.31 2.36 6.68
CA TYR A 87 6.60 3.73 6.25
C TYR A 87 7.93 3.77 5.52
N ALA A 88 8.01 4.60 4.48
CA ALA A 88 9.30 5.00 3.94
C ALA A 88 9.96 5.95 4.93
N LYS A 89 11.24 5.74 5.24
CA LYS A 89 12.00 6.67 6.07
C LYS A 89 12.42 7.91 5.29
N GLU A 90 12.82 7.71 4.03
CA GLU A 90 13.29 8.73 3.10
C GLU A 90 12.87 8.31 1.69
N HIS A 91 12.67 9.27 0.80
CA HIS A 91 12.42 9.02 -0.62
C HIS A 91 12.97 10.15 -1.50
N GLY A 92 13.25 9.84 -2.76
CA GLY A 92 13.81 10.79 -3.70
C GLY A 92 13.90 10.23 -5.11
N LEU A 93 14.35 11.07 -6.04
CA LEU A 93 14.56 10.69 -7.44
C LEU A 93 16.06 10.43 -7.68
N VAL A 94 16.36 9.32 -8.33
CA VAL A 94 17.70 8.99 -8.80
C VAL A 94 17.71 9.01 -10.33
N LYS A 95 18.76 9.60 -10.92
CA LYS A 95 18.91 9.69 -12.37
C LYS A 95 20.37 9.51 -12.79
N GLY A 96 20.57 8.78 -13.89
CA GLY A 96 21.89 8.48 -14.45
C GLY A 96 22.51 7.23 -13.83
N GLU A 97 23.26 6.48 -14.62
CA GLU A 97 23.88 5.20 -14.24
C GLU A 97 24.74 5.32 -12.98
N ALA A 98 25.64 6.31 -12.94
CA ALA A 98 26.53 6.52 -11.81
C ALA A 98 25.76 6.71 -10.49
N SER A 99 24.68 7.49 -10.51
CA SER A 99 23.84 7.74 -9.32
C SER A 99 23.01 6.51 -8.91
N MET A 100 22.76 5.56 -9.81
CA MET A 100 22.04 4.32 -9.49
C MET A 100 22.95 3.25 -8.89
N MET A 101 24.27 3.39 -9.05
CA MET A 101 25.27 2.45 -8.52
C MET A 101 25.90 2.92 -7.20
N SER A 102 25.57 4.13 -6.76
CA SER A 102 26.09 4.78 -5.55
C SER A 102 25.07 4.76 -4.42
#